data_AF-A0A484MED0-F1
#
_entry.id   AF-A0A484MED0-F1
#
_cell.length_a   1.000
_cell.length_b   1.000
_cell.length_c   1.000
_cell.angle_alpha   90.00
_cell.angle_beta   90.00
_cell.angle_gamma   90.00
#
_symmetry.space_group_name_H-M   'P 1'
#
loop_
_entity.id
_entity.type
_entity.pdbx_description
1 polymer ?
#
loop_
_entity_poly.entity_id
_entity_poly.type
_entity_poly.pdbx_seq_one_letter_code
_entity_poly.pdbx_strand_id
1 'polypeptide(L)'
;MTEDGKFRIEKFDSTDFSWWKMQIEDLLVQKDLDVVLGDKPEKMSDADWAGLDRKAMSVIRLSLTKNVAFNILKEKTAKGIMEALSNMYEKPSAANKVF
;
A
#
# COMPACT_ATOMS: atom_id res chain seq x y z
N MET A 1 20.83 20.87 -11.59
CA MET A 1 19.58 20.56 -10.87
C MET A 1 18.67 19.88 -11.87
N THR A 2 18.79 18.57 -12.02
CA THR A 2 17.81 17.80 -12.78
C THR A 2 16.63 17.58 -11.85
N GLU A 3 15.48 18.13 -12.21
CA GLU A 3 14.22 17.72 -11.64
C GLU A 3 14.07 16.23 -11.96
N ASP A 4 14.47 15.38 -11.01
CA ASP A 4 13.96 14.02 -10.97
C ASP A 4 12.44 14.19 -10.98
N GLY A 5 11.79 13.83 -12.08
CA GLY A 5 10.35 13.89 -12.26
C GLY A 5 9.70 13.04 -11.17
N LYS A 6 9.52 13.62 -10.00
CA LYS A 6 8.96 12.97 -8.82
C LYS A 6 7.47 12.85 -9.10
N PHE A 7 7.08 11.69 -9.61
CA PHE A 7 5.69 11.24 -9.56
C PHE A 7 5.23 11.36 -8.10
N ARG A 8 4.42 12.37 -7.83
CA ARG A 8 3.86 12.63 -6.51
C ARG A 8 2.47 12.02 -6.51
N ILE A 9 2.35 10.86 -5.87
CA ILE A 9 1.04 10.29 -5.57
C ILE A 9 0.32 11.25 -4.62
N GLU A 10 -0.89 11.65 -4.98
CA GLU A 10 -1.74 12.43 -4.08
C GLU A 10 -2.09 11.59 -2.85
N LYS A 11 -2.18 12.25 -1.69
CA LYS A 11 -2.50 11.52 -0.48
C LYS A 11 -3.93 11.00 -0.55
N PHE A 12 -4.11 9.71 -0.30
CA PHE A 12 -5.43 9.11 -0.24
C PHE A 12 -6.27 9.70 0.88
N ASP A 13 -7.44 10.20 0.49
CA ASP A 13 -8.38 10.91 1.35
C ASP A 13 -9.72 10.20 1.51
N SER A 14 -9.78 8.89 1.16
CA SER A 14 -10.98 8.04 1.02
C SER A 14 -11.70 8.09 -0.34
N THR A 15 -11.24 8.90 -1.28
CA THR A 15 -11.80 8.98 -2.64
C THR A 15 -11.00 8.12 -3.62
N ASP A 16 -11.71 7.43 -4.52
CA ASP A 16 -11.12 6.68 -5.63
C ASP A 16 -10.04 5.67 -5.23
N PHE A 17 -10.36 4.81 -4.26
CA PHE A 17 -9.42 3.85 -3.67
C PHE A 17 -8.73 2.97 -4.71
N SER A 18 -9.45 2.50 -5.73
CA SER A 18 -8.87 1.66 -6.79
C SER A 18 -7.76 2.38 -7.56
N TRP A 19 -7.93 3.68 -7.84
CA TRP A 19 -6.89 4.48 -8.48
C TRP A 19 -5.68 4.67 -7.57
N TRP A 20 -5.90 5.07 -6.31
CA TRP A 20 -4.80 5.21 -5.35
C TRP A 20 -4.05 3.89 -5.12
N LYS A 21 -4.78 2.76 -5.02
CA LYS A 21 -4.21 1.42 -4.84
C LYS A 21 -3.30 1.02 -6.01
N MET A 22 -3.74 1.27 -7.24
CA MET A 22 -2.91 1.05 -8.43
C MET A 22 -1.60 1.85 -8.34
N GLN A 23 -1.68 3.15 -8.01
CA GLN A 23 -0.49 4.00 -7.93
C GLN A 23 0.48 3.56 -6.83
N ILE A 24 -0.03 3.13 -5.66
CA ILE A 24 0.84 2.71 -4.55
C ILE A 24 1.50 1.36 -4.83
N GLU A 25 0.80 0.43 -5.48
CA GLU A 25 1.35 -0.86 -5.92
C GLU A 25 2.48 -0.63 -6.94
N ASP A 26 2.27 0.21 -7.96
CA ASP A 26 3.30 0.58 -8.93
C ASP A 26 4.52 1.24 -8.27
N LEU A 27 4.31 2.10 -7.26
CA LEU A 27 5.41 2.74 -6.54
C LEU A 27 6.22 1.75 -5.70
N LEU A 28 5.57 0.73 -5.13
CA LEU A 28 6.27 -0.34 -4.41
C LEU A 28 7.11 -1.19 -5.37
N VAL A 29 6.59 -1.52 -6.56
CA VAL A 29 7.34 -2.22 -7.62
C VAL A 29 8.58 -1.41 -8.04
N GLN A 30 8.42 -0.11 -8.31
CA GLN A 30 9.56 0.77 -8.67
C GLN A 30 10.64 0.88 -7.57
N LYS A 31 10.32 0.46 -6.35
CA LYS A 31 11.23 0.48 -5.20
C LYS A 31 11.73 -0.90 -4.79
N ASP A 32 11.36 -1.96 -5.53
CA ASP A 32 11.63 -3.35 -5.19
C ASP A 32 11.07 -3.74 -3.79
N LEU A 33 9.87 -3.24 -3.48
CA LEU A 33 9.19 -3.43 -2.19
C LEU A 33 7.87 -4.19 -2.29
N ASP A 34 7.39 -4.50 -3.50
CA ASP A 34 6.10 -5.16 -3.74
C ASP A 34 6.03 -6.58 -3.13
N VAL A 35 7.18 -7.26 -3.01
CA VAL A 35 7.26 -8.62 -2.44
C VAL A 35 6.63 -8.74 -1.05
N VAL A 36 6.66 -7.67 -0.25
CA VAL A 36 6.15 -7.68 1.13
C VAL A 36 4.62 -7.60 1.24
N LEU A 37 3.93 -7.43 0.11
CA LEU A 37 2.48 -7.61 0.03
C LEU A 37 2.10 -9.10 -0.04
N GLY A 38 3.05 -9.97 -0.34
CA GLY A 38 2.91 -11.42 -0.31
C GLY A 38 3.40 -12.06 1.00
N ASP A 39 3.73 -13.35 0.93
CA ASP A 39 4.31 -14.08 2.06
C ASP A 39 5.84 -14.09 2.00
N LYS A 40 6.49 -14.13 3.17
CA LYS A 40 7.96 -14.12 3.28
C LYS A 40 8.55 -15.35 2.58
N PRO A 41 9.50 -15.19 1.63
CA PRO A 41 10.21 -16.32 1.05
C PRO A 41 11.01 -17.10 2.09
N GLU A 42 11.00 -18.44 2.01
CA GLU A 42 11.71 -19.32 2.97
C GLU A 42 13.19 -19.01 3.10
N LYS A 43 13.83 -18.59 2.00
CA LYS A 43 15.27 -18.30 1.94
C LYS A 43 15.65 -16.91 2.49
N MET A 44 14.68 -16.07 2.86
CA MET A 44 14.93 -14.72 3.35
C MET A 44 14.97 -14.69 4.89
N SER A 45 15.96 -13.98 5.44
CA SER A 45 16.07 -13.77 6.88
C SER A 45 14.92 -12.91 7.41
N ASP A 46 14.57 -13.09 8.69
CA ASP A 46 13.52 -12.28 9.32
C ASP A 46 13.90 -10.80 9.41
N ALA A 47 15.20 -10.51 9.60
CA ALA A 47 15.71 -9.15 9.68
C ALA A 47 15.62 -8.42 8.33
N ASP A 48 16.00 -9.08 7.24
CA ASP A 48 15.92 -8.52 5.89
C ASP A 48 14.45 -8.29 5.50
N TRP A 49 13.58 -9.27 5.78
CA TRP A 49 12.14 -9.14 5.54
C TRP A 49 11.53 -7.98 6.32
N ALA A 50 11.81 -7.88 7.63
CA ALA A 50 11.33 -6.77 8.46
C ALA A 50 11.83 -5.41 7.97
N GLY A 51 13.04 -5.36 7.40
CA GLY A 51 13.59 -4.17 6.75
C GLY A 51 12.80 -3.74 5.52
N LEU A 52 12.46 -4.68 4.63
CA LEU A 52 11.64 -4.41 3.44
C LEU A 52 10.21 -4.01 3.83
N ASP A 53 9.60 -4.76 4.75
CA ASP A 53 8.23 -4.54 5.18
C ASP A 53 8.08 -3.15 5.81
N ARG A 54 9.01 -2.76 6.69
CA ARG A 54 9.03 -1.42 7.30
C ARG A 54 9.16 -0.29 6.26
N LYS A 55 9.95 -0.50 5.19
CA LYS A 55 10.08 0.48 4.10
C LYS A 55 8.75 0.61 3.34
N ALA A 56 8.13 -0.50 2.97
CA ALA A 56 6.83 -0.50 2.29
C ALA A 56 5.74 0.15 3.14
N MET A 57 5.67 -0.19 4.44
CA MET A 57 4.76 0.46 5.40
C MET A 57 4.95 1.97 5.43
N SER A 58 6.19 2.46 5.41
CA SER A 58 6.47 3.89 5.37
C SER A 58 5.97 4.53 4.08
N VAL A 59 6.16 3.89 2.93
CA VAL A 59 5.67 4.38 1.64
C VAL A 59 4.15 4.52 1.67
N ILE A 60 3.44 3.46 2.06
CA ILE A 60 1.99 3.45 2.14
C ILE A 60 1.48 4.51 3.12
N ARG A 61 2.01 4.57 4.35
CA ARG A 61 1.57 5.55 5.37
C ARG A 61 1.78 7.00 4.92
N LEU A 62 2.86 7.29 4.21
CA LEU A 62 3.16 8.64 3.72
C LEU A 62 2.27 9.06 2.54
N SER A 63 1.68 8.11 1.82
CA SER A 63 0.67 8.38 0.80
C SER A 63 -0.77 8.47 1.34
N LEU A 64 -0.96 8.50 2.66
CA LEU A 64 -2.29 8.66 3.28
C LEU A 64 -2.48 10.06 3.85
N THR A 65 -3.73 10.53 3.86
CA THR A 65 -4.12 11.64 4.74
C THR A 65 -4.11 11.20 6.21
N LYS A 66 -4.02 12.18 7.12
CA LYS A 66 -3.97 11.92 8.57
C LYS A 66 -5.16 11.09 9.06
N ASN A 67 -6.36 11.37 8.56
CA ASN A 67 -7.59 10.70 8.98
C ASN A 67 -7.59 9.22 8.57
N VAL A 68 -7.17 8.91 7.34
CA VAL A 68 -7.08 7.52 6.87
C VAL A 68 -5.97 6.76 7.60
N ALA A 69 -4.82 7.40 7.84
CA ALA A 69 -3.69 6.77 8.53
C ALA A 69 -4.04 6.30 9.97
N PHE A 70 -4.93 7.01 10.68
CA PHE A 70 -5.36 6.58 12.01
C PHE A 70 -6.18 5.28 12.00
N ASN A 71 -6.88 4.98 10.91
CA ASN A 71 -7.67 3.75 10.81
C ASN A 71 -6.79 2.49 10.79
N ILE A 72 -5.56 2.60 10.29
CA ILE A 72 -4.61 1.49 10.14
C ILE A 72 -3.51 1.47 11.20
N LEU A 73 -3.64 2.25 12.28
CA LEU A 73 -2.61 2.41 13.31
C LEU A 73 -2.21 1.06 13.97
N LYS A 74 -3.14 0.12 14.04
CA LYS A 74 -2.94 -1.20 14.66
C LYS A 74 -2.18 -2.17 13.75
N GLU A 75 -2.13 -1.90 12.45
CA GLU A 75 -1.48 -2.76 11.47
C GLU A 75 0.04 -2.70 11.60
N LYS A 76 0.65 -3.87 11.59
CA LYS A 76 2.09 -4.07 11.85
C LYS A 76 2.89 -4.48 10.63
N THR A 77 2.23 -4.74 9.51
CA THR A 77 2.85 -5.13 8.24
C THR A 77 2.30 -4.31 7.08
N ALA A 78 3.04 -4.22 5.98
CA ALA A 78 2.57 -3.54 4.78
C ALA A 78 1.35 -4.24 4.17
N LYS A 79 1.40 -5.58 4.12
CA LYS A 79 0.26 -6.44 3.73
C LYS A 79 -0.99 -6.15 4.57
N GLY A 80 -0.86 -6.14 5.90
CA GLY A 80 -1.98 -5.85 6.80
C GLY A 80 -2.58 -4.46 6.60
N ILE A 81 -1.74 -3.44 6.32
CA ILE A 81 -2.22 -2.11 5.95
C ILE A 81 -3.04 -2.15 4.65
N MET A 82 -2.54 -2.80 3.59
CA MET A 82 -3.24 -2.87 2.31
C MET A 82 -4.56 -3.66 2.41
N GLU A 83 -4.57 -4.76 3.17
CA GLU A 83 -5.78 -5.55 3.45
C GLU A 83 -6.80 -4.74 4.24
N ALA A 84 -6.39 -4.05 5.31
CA ALA A 84 -7.27 -3.20 6.10
C ALA A 84 -7.89 -2.08 5.25
N LEU A 85 -7.08 -1.40 4.44
CA LEU A 85 -7.58 -0.36 3.53
C LEU A 85 -8.53 -0.93 2.48
N SER A 86 -8.21 -2.09 1.90
CA SER A 86 -9.08 -2.76 0.91
C SER A 86 -10.42 -3.11 1.55
N ASN A 87 -10.43 -3.70 2.74
CA ASN A 87 -11.66 -4.03 3.47
C ASN A 87 -12.53 -2.80 3.79
N MET A 88 -11.92 -1.62 3.99
CA MET A 88 -12.65 -0.39 4.31
C MET A 88 -13.18 0.33 3.07
N TYR A 89 -12.45 0.29 1.95
CA TYR A 89 -12.69 1.19 0.82
C TYR A 89 -12.94 0.49 -0.52
N GLU A 90 -12.63 -0.81 -0.67
CA GLU A 90 -13.14 -1.59 -1.80
C GLU A 90 -14.62 -1.82 -1.59
N LYS A 91 -15.43 -1.12 -2.38
CA LYS A 91 -16.86 -1.42 -2.48
C LYS A 91 -17.02 -2.77 -3.17
N PRO A 92 -17.96 -3.63 -2.74
CA PRO A 92 -18.41 -4.73 -3.58
C PRO A 92 -18.87 -4.13 -4.91
N SER A 93 -18.26 -4.54 -6.03
CA SER A 93 -18.69 -4.04 -7.32
C SER A 93 -20.14 -4.50 -7.55
N ALA A 94 -21.03 -3.58 -7.92
CA ALA A 94 -22.36 -3.94 -8.40
C ALA A 94 -22.31 -4.70 -9.75
N ALA A 95 -21.11 -4.89 -10.31
CA ALA A 95 -20.85 -5.58 -11.57
C ALA A 95 -20.90 -7.11 -11.46
N ASN A 96 -21.03 -7.68 -10.26
CA ASN A 96 -21.33 -9.10 -10.06
C ASN A 96 -22.84 -9.38 -9.92
N LYS A 97 -23.71 -8.54 -10.50
CA LYS A 97 -25.06 -9.01 -10.87
C LYS A 97 -24.95 -9.78 -12.17
N VAL A 98 -24.60 -11.07 -12.05
CA VAL A 98 -24.91 -12.07 -13.06
C VAL A 98 -26.44 -12.04 -13.20
N PHE A 99 -26.93 -11.50 -14.32
CA PHE A 99 -28.34 -11.61 -14.70
C PHE A 99 -28.68 -13.05 -15.08
#